data_AF-A0A7N9VSY8-F1
#
_entry.id   AF-A0A7N9VSY8-F1
#
_cell.length_a   1.000
_cell.length_b   1.000
_cell.length_c   1.000
_cell.angle_alpha   90.00
_cell.angle_beta   90.00
_cell.angle_gamma   90.00
#
_symmetry.space_group_name_H-M   'P 1'
#
loop_
_entity.id
_entity.type
_entity.pdbx_description
1 polymer ?
#
loop_
_entity_poly.entity_id
_entity_poly.type
_entity_poly.pdbx_seq_one_letter_code
_entity_poly.pdbx_strand_id
1 'polypeptide(L)'
;MFRRERSIPLRSSAAALSNNLSVLQLPARDLTHFGVVHGPSAQLLSAAPEGVPLAQRQLHVKEGAGVSPPLITQVHWCVLPFRVLLVLTSHRGIQNRV
;
A
#
# COMPACT_ATOMS: atom_id res chain seq x y z
N MET A 1 -24.62 -12.12 4.16
CA MET A 1 -24.88 -12.05 2.70
C MET A 1 -23.66 -11.41 2.04
N PHE A 2 -23.07 -12.01 1.02
CA PHE A 2 -21.92 -11.42 0.30
C PHE A 2 -22.43 -10.32 -0.65
N ARG A 3 -21.99 -9.08 -0.46
CA ARG A 3 -22.28 -7.97 -1.38
C ARG A 3 -21.09 -7.81 -2.31
N ARG A 4 -21.31 -8.00 -3.61
CA ARG A 4 -20.26 -7.81 -4.63
C ARG A 4 -20.08 -6.33 -4.89
N GLU A 5 -19.06 -5.73 -4.28
CA GLU A 5 -18.64 -4.37 -4.55
C GLU A 5 -17.93 -4.25 -5.90
N ARG A 6 -17.81 -3.02 -6.42
CA ARG A 6 -17.08 -2.77 -7.67
C ARG A 6 -15.60 -3.13 -7.48
N SER A 7 -15.04 -3.82 -8.46
CA SER A 7 -13.62 -4.15 -8.47
C SER A 7 -12.78 -2.89 -8.64
N ILE A 8 -11.72 -2.77 -7.84
CA ILE A 8 -10.79 -1.66 -7.93
C ILE A 8 -9.50 -2.16 -8.61
N PRO A 9 -9.10 -1.58 -9.75
CA PRO A 9 -7.90 -2.04 -10.45
C PRO A 9 -6.64 -1.61 -9.69
N LEU A 10 -5.93 -2.57 -9.12
CA LEU A 10 -4.60 -2.37 -8.55
C LEU A 10 -3.59 -2.70 -9.64
N ARG A 11 -2.83 -1.69 -10.08
CA ARG A 11 -1.82 -1.90 -11.12
C ARG A 11 -0.67 -2.63 -10.45
N SER A 12 -0.08 -3.60 -11.14
CA SER A 12 1.14 -4.23 -10.65
C SER A 12 0.97 -5.07 -9.36
N SER A 13 -0.17 -5.70 -9.08
CA SER A 13 -0.25 -6.63 -7.94
C SER A 13 0.62 -7.86 -8.19
N ALA A 14 1.74 -7.99 -7.47
CA ALA A 14 2.62 -9.15 -7.59
C ALA A 14 1.99 -10.36 -6.89
N ALA A 15 1.37 -11.25 -7.67
CA ALA A 15 0.75 -12.48 -7.19
C ALA A 15 1.71 -13.45 -6.46
N ALA A 16 3.03 -13.19 -6.49
CA ALA A 16 4.04 -14.08 -5.93
C ALA A 16 4.29 -13.89 -4.42
N LEU A 17 3.79 -12.81 -3.79
CA LEU A 17 3.95 -12.57 -2.36
C LEU A 17 2.61 -12.76 -1.65
N SER A 18 2.49 -13.82 -0.84
CA SER A 18 1.41 -13.93 0.14
C SER A 18 1.57 -12.78 1.16
N ASN A 19 0.50 -12.02 1.40
CA ASN A 19 0.48 -10.80 2.24
C ASN A 19 1.08 -9.51 1.61
N ASN A 20 0.91 -9.31 0.31
CA ASN A 20 1.31 -8.07 -0.36
C ASN A 20 0.28 -6.94 -0.31
N LEU A 21 -0.94 -7.18 0.20
CA LEU A 21 -2.03 -6.21 0.31
C LEU A 21 -2.21 -5.73 1.75
N SER A 22 -2.34 -4.42 1.94
CA SER A 22 -2.84 -3.82 3.19
C SER A 22 -3.99 -2.86 2.91
N VAL A 23 -4.92 -2.78 3.86
CA VAL A 23 -6.12 -1.96 3.76
C VAL A 23 -6.25 -1.11 5.01
N LEU A 24 -6.50 0.18 4.83
CA LEU A 24 -6.83 1.12 5.89
C LEU A 24 -8.16 1.79 5.55
N GLN A 25 -9.18 1.53 6.36
CA GLN A 25 -10.46 2.19 6.25
C GLN A 25 -10.44 3.46 7.10
N LEU A 26 -10.94 4.56 6.54
CA LEU A 26 -11.15 5.84 7.22
C LEU A 26 -12.64 6.21 7.14
N PRO A 27 -13.50 5.63 8.01
CA PRO A 27 -14.95 5.82 7.94
C PRO A 27 -15.36 7.29 8.03
N ALA A 28 -14.68 8.09 8.88
CA ALA A 28 -14.96 9.52 9.01
C ALA A 28 -14.72 10.34 7.73
N ARG A 29 -14.07 9.75 6.71
CA ARG A 29 -13.77 10.39 5.42
C ARG A 29 -14.38 9.65 4.23
N ASP A 30 -15.19 8.62 4.48
CA ASP A 30 -15.72 7.71 3.46
C ASP A 30 -14.64 7.23 2.49
N LEU A 31 -13.47 6.87 3.02
CA LEU A 31 -12.30 6.56 2.21
C LEU A 31 -11.67 5.25 2.62
N THR A 32 -11.25 4.46 1.63
CA THR A 32 -10.40 3.29 1.85
C THR A 32 -9.06 3.47 1.14
N HIS A 33 -7.97 3.25 1.88
CA HIS A 33 -6.62 3.21 1.36
C HIS A 33 -6.17 1.76 1.20
N PHE A 34 -5.67 1.44 0.03
CA PHE A 34 -5.06 0.17 -0.32
C PHE A 34 -3.57 0.38 -0.55
N GLY A 35 -2.74 -0.52 -0.03
CA GLY A 35 -1.32 -0.61 -0.32
C GLY A 35 -1.01 -1.98 -0.88
N VAL A 36 -0.33 -2.04 -2.02
CA VAL A 36 0.12 -3.30 -2.66
C VAL A 36 1.60 -3.27 -2.96
N VAL A 37 2.31 -4.35 -2.69
CA VAL A 37 3.73 -4.50 -3.03
C VAL A 37 3.95 -5.18 -4.38
N HIS A 38 4.91 -4.64 -5.15
CA HIS A 38 5.43 -5.22 -6.38
C HIS A 38 6.94 -5.02 -6.51
N GLY A 39 7.71 -6.07 -6.20
CA GLY A 39 9.16 -6.06 -6.31
C GLY A 39 9.78 -4.92 -5.48
N PRO A 40 10.50 -3.96 -6.09
CA PRO A 40 11.10 -2.82 -5.38
C PRO A 40 10.14 -1.64 -5.17
N SER A 41 8.86 -1.80 -5.52
CA SER A 41 7.86 -0.72 -5.48
C SER A 41 6.63 -1.11 -4.67
N ALA A 42 5.94 -0.12 -4.13
CA ALA A 42 4.63 -0.29 -3.51
C ALA A 42 3.64 0.69 -4.13
N GLN A 43 2.48 0.21 -4.55
CA GLN A 43 1.39 1.02 -5.05
C GLN A 43 0.44 1.36 -3.92
N LEU A 44 0.09 2.64 -3.78
CA LEU A 44 -0.97 3.12 -2.92
C LEU A 44 -2.16 3.57 -3.76
N LEU A 45 -3.35 3.24 -3.31
CA LEU A 45 -4.59 3.63 -3.93
C LEU A 45 -5.60 4.08 -2.88
N SER A 46 -6.23 5.22 -3.10
CA SER A 46 -7.34 5.71 -2.29
C SER A 46 -8.61 5.58 -3.11
N ALA A 47 -9.66 4.97 -2.57
CA ALA A 47 -10.93 4.81 -3.26
C ALA A 47 -12.10 5.17 -2.36
N ALA A 48 -13.09 5.84 -2.96
CA ALA A 48 -14.40 6.09 -2.35
C ALA A 48 -15.17 4.75 -2.20
N PRO A 49 -16.28 4.72 -1.43
CA PRO A 49 -17.02 3.48 -1.14
C PRO A 49 -17.59 2.82 -2.41
N GLU A 50 -17.87 3.61 -3.45
CA GLU A 50 -18.32 3.13 -4.76
C GLU A 50 -17.22 2.51 -5.62
N GLY A 51 -16.03 2.25 -5.05
CA GLY A 51 -14.88 1.68 -5.74
C GLY A 51 -14.25 2.62 -6.77
N VAL A 52 -14.58 3.92 -6.72
CA VAL A 52 -14.01 4.94 -7.60
C VAL A 52 -12.62 5.33 -7.08
N PRO A 53 -11.54 5.11 -7.84
CA PRO A 53 -10.21 5.56 -7.47
C PRO A 53 -10.16 7.09 -7.39
N LEU A 54 -9.78 7.63 -6.23
CA LEU A 54 -9.59 9.07 -6.02
C LEU A 54 -8.14 9.49 -6.21
N ALA A 55 -7.20 8.67 -5.76
CA ALA A 55 -5.78 8.97 -5.86
C ALA A 55 -4.96 7.68 -5.98
N GLN A 56 -3.91 7.72 -6.78
CA GLN A 56 -2.99 6.61 -6.96
C GLN A 56 -1.55 7.12 -6.91
N ARG A 57 -0.70 6.44 -6.14
CA ARG A 57 0.72 6.80 -6.00
C ARG A 57 1.59 5.54 -6.03
N GLN A 58 2.75 5.62 -6.67
CA GLN A 58 3.76 4.58 -6.60
C GLN A 58 4.90 5.04 -5.69
N LEU A 59 5.28 4.19 -4.76
CA LEU A 59 6.40 4.36 -3.86
C LEU A 59 7.54 3.45 -4.29
N HIS A 60 8.75 3.98 -4.17
CA HIS A 60 9.99 3.24 -4.36
C HIS A 60 10.83 3.44 -3.10
N VAL A 61 11.59 2.40 -2.73
CA VAL A 61 12.61 2.56 -1.69
C VAL A 61 13.70 3.47 -2.26
N LYS A 62 14.03 4.54 -1.54
CA LYS A 62 15.08 5.47 -1.93
C LYS A 62 16.41 4.93 -1.42
N GLU A 63 17.31 4.55 -2.33
CA GLU A 63 18.68 4.16 -1.99
C GLU A 63 19.72 5.11 -2.60
N GLY A 64 20.96 5.00 -2.12
CA GLY A 64 22.11 5.70 -2.67
C GLY A 64 22.48 5.20 -4.08
N ALA A 65 23.18 6.05 -4.83
CA ALA A 65 23.58 5.73 -6.21
C ALA A 65 24.45 4.46 -6.25
N GLY A 66 24.14 3.54 -7.16
CA GLY A 66 24.93 2.34 -7.43
C GLY A 66 24.52 1.06 -6.68
N VAL A 67 23.46 1.09 -5.86
CA VAL A 67 22.94 -0.10 -5.17
C VAL A 67 21.63 -0.56 -5.81
N SER A 68 21.45 -1.88 -5.97
CA SER A 68 20.18 -2.44 -6.44
C SER A 68 19.09 -2.21 -5.39
N PRO A 69 17.89 -1.73 -5.79
CA PRO A 69 16.83 -1.40 -4.85
C PRO A 69 16.35 -2.68 -4.15
N PRO A 70 16.05 -2.62 -2.84
CA PRO A 70 15.68 -3.80 -2.11
C PRO A 70 14.26 -4.20 -2.50
N LEU A 71 14.04 -5.51 -2.59
CA LEU A 71 12.70 -6.06 -2.72
C LEU A 71 11.92 -5.69 -1.45
N ILE A 72 10.85 -4.93 -1.64
CA ILE A 72 9.85 -4.68 -0.63
C ILE A 72 9.11 -6.00 -0.44
N THR A 73 8.95 -6.41 0.81
CA THR A 73 8.25 -7.64 1.18
C THR A 73 6.85 -7.35 1.67
N GLN A 74 6.64 -6.22 2.38
CA GLN A 74 5.33 -5.85 2.89
C GLN A 74 5.12 -4.34 2.91
N VAL A 75 3.84 -3.97 2.86
CA VAL A 75 3.33 -2.62 3.10
C VAL A 75 2.28 -2.72 4.19
N HIS A 76 2.30 -1.84 5.19
CA HIS A 76 1.37 -1.92 6.30
C HIS A 76 1.03 -0.53 6.86
N TRP A 77 -0.20 -0.38 7.34
CA TRP A 77 -0.69 0.84 7.99
C TRP A 77 -0.65 0.67 9.51
N CYS A 78 0.25 1.37 10.18
CA CYS A 78 0.29 1.39 11.64
C CYS A 78 -0.59 2.53 12.16
N VAL A 79 -1.74 2.18 12.74
CA VAL A 79 -2.64 3.13 13.38
C VAL A 79 -2.14 3.39 14.81
N LEU A 80 -1.71 4.63 15.06
CA LEU A 80 -1.29 5.11 16.38
C LEU A 80 -2.34 6.10 16.91
N PRO A 81 -2.36 6.42 18.22
CA PRO A 81 -3.40 7.25 18.82
C PRO A 81 -3.60 8.63 18.16
N PHE A 82 -2.53 9.22 17.61
CA PHE A 82 -2.53 10.58 17.05
C PHE A 82 -2.13 10.65 15.57
N ARG A 83 -1.77 9.52 14.94
CA ARG A 83 -1.36 9.50 13.53
C ARG A 83 -1.46 8.09 12.96
N VAL A 84 -1.54 8.01 11.63
CA VAL A 84 -1.33 6.75 10.91
C VAL A 84 0.00 6.82 10.19
N LEU A 85 0.79 5.76 10.28
CA LEU A 85 2.05 5.62 9.55
C LEU A 85 1.93 4.57 8.47
N LEU A 86 2.55 4.83 7.32
CA LEU A 86 2.79 3.81 6.32
C LEU A 86 4.18 3.22 6.53
N VAL A 87 4.24 1.91 6.71
CA VAL A 87 5.48 1.15 6.92
C VAL A 87 5.73 0.26 5.71
N LEU A 88 6.93 0.37 5.15
CA LEU A 88 7.45 -0.53 4.12
C LEU A 88 8.52 -1.41 4.75
N THR A 89 8.38 -2.73 4.62
CA THR A 89 9.40 -3.68 5.04
C THR A 89 10.08 -4.26 3.81
N SER A 90 11.38 -4.50 3.93
CA SER A 90 12.21 -5.11 2.91
C SER A 90 13.20 -6.06 3.58
N HIS A 91 13.87 -6.88 2.78
CA HIS A 91 14.95 -7.74 3.29
C HIS A 91 16.14 -6.97 3.88
N ARG A 92 16.25 -5.64 3.62
CA ARG A 92 17.32 -4.79 4.17
C ARG A 92 16.88 -3.96 5.38
N GLY A 93 15.61 -4.01 5.77
CA GLY A 93 15.09 -3.25 6.91
C GLY A 93 13.75 -2.58 6.65
N ILE A 94 13.45 -1.56 7.46
CA ILE A 94 12.13 -0.91 7.57
C ILE A 94 12.24 0.56 7.18
N GLN A 95 11.32 1.05 6.35
CA GLN A 95 11.17 2.47 6.01
C GLN A 95 9.78 2.97 6.42
N ASN A 96 9.74 4.11 7.12
CA ASN A 96 8.50 4.73 7.58
C ASN A 96 8.20 6.01 6.80
N ARG A 97 6.92 6.23 6.46
CA ARG A 97 6.43 7.46 5.86
C ARG A 97 5.24 8.00 6.66
N VAL A 98 5.26 9.32 6.90
CA VAL A 98 4.15 10.11 7.44
C VAL A 98 3.33 10.66 6.29
#